data_AF-A0AA39LA99-F1
#
_entry.id   AF-A0AA39LA99-F1
#
_cell.length_a   1.000
_cell.length_b   1.000
_cell.length_c   1.000
_cell.angle_alpha   90.00
_cell.angle_beta   90.00
_cell.angle_gamma   90.00
#
_symmetry.space_group_name_H-M   'P 1'
#
loop_
_entity.id
_entity.type
_entity.pdbx_description
1 polymer ?
#
loop_
_entity_poly.entity_id
_entity_poly.type
_entity_poly.pdbx_seq_one_letter_code
_entity_poly.pdbx_strand_id
1 'polypeptide(L)'
;MFIVEEGGTLSNVIIGPNQAEGVHCLGTCTPDNVWHSNVCEDAITLEGTGTAHINGGGAFHAADKIVQLNGASSVAISDFYAEDYGKLVRSCGNCKRNGSPRHITLTNVVAVDGGVLCGVNTNYGDVCTINNSCQREGKFCTRFKGNNNGKEPAKIGSGPDNQSCIATGQSKSC
;
A
#
# COMPACT_ATOMS: atom_id res chain seq x y z
N MET A 1 -8.75 -14.28 7.60
CA MET A 1 -9.41 -13.31 6.71
C MET A 1 -10.45 -12.53 7.47
N PHE A 2 -10.38 -11.20 7.39
CA PHE A 2 -11.42 -10.28 7.85
C PHE A 2 -12.02 -9.56 6.64
N ILE A 3 -13.35 -9.43 6.63
CA ILE A 3 -14.06 -8.55 5.70
C ILE A 3 -14.55 -7.37 6.53
N VAL A 4 -14.13 -6.17 6.16
CA VAL A 4 -14.50 -4.92 6.81
C VAL A 4 -15.41 -4.15 5.86
N GLU A 5 -16.69 -4.08 6.24
CA GLU A 5 -17.71 -3.31 5.52
C GLU A 5 -17.39 -1.81 5.54
N GLU A 6 -18.04 -1.06 4.65
CA GLU A 6 -17.89 0.40 4.59
C GLU A 6 -18.20 1.05 5.95
N GLY A 7 -17.30 1.92 6.41
CA GLY A 7 -17.33 2.56 7.73
C GLY A 7 -16.80 1.68 8.87
N GLY A 8 -16.48 0.41 8.60
CA GLY A 8 -16.03 -0.54 9.60
C GLY A 8 -14.61 -0.24 10.13
N THR A 9 -14.37 -0.65 11.37
CA THR A 9 -13.06 -0.58 12.03
C THR A 9 -12.66 -1.97 12.51
N LEU A 10 -11.42 -2.37 12.23
CA LEU A 10 -10.80 -3.57 12.78
C LEU A 10 -9.66 -3.09 13.68
N SER A 11 -9.71 -3.36 14.98
CA SER A 11 -8.70 -2.84 15.90
C SER A 11 -8.10 -3.85 16.85
N ASN A 12 -6.82 -3.66 17.16
CA ASN A 12 -6.05 -4.45 18.14
C ASN A 12 -6.05 -5.95 17.82
N VAL A 13 -5.70 -6.28 16.57
CA VAL A 13 -5.70 -7.66 16.07
C VAL A 13 -4.29 -8.06 15.64
N ILE A 14 -3.90 -9.30 15.98
CA ILE A 14 -2.71 -9.95 15.43
C ILE A 14 -3.16 -11.10 14.53
N ILE A 15 -2.75 -11.04 13.27
CA ILE A 15 -3.06 -12.02 12.23
C ILE A 15 -1.83 -12.93 12.05
N GLY A 16 -2.05 -14.22 12.33
CA GLY A 16 -1.05 -15.28 12.22
C GLY A 16 -0.71 -15.68 10.78
N PRO A 17 0.29 -16.56 10.59
CA PRO A 17 0.55 -17.22 9.31
C PRO A 17 -0.62 -18.13 8.88
N ASN A 18 -0.55 -18.65 7.65
CA ASN A 18 -1.53 -19.58 7.05
C ASN A 18 -2.95 -19.01 6.88
N GLN A 19 -3.09 -17.70 6.91
CA GLN A 19 -4.25 -17.01 6.34
C GLN A 19 -4.24 -17.18 4.82
N ALA A 20 -5.37 -17.56 4.21
CA ALA A 20 -5.51 -17.50 2.76
C ALA A 20 -5.42 -16.05 2.27
N GLU A 21 -6.17 -15.17 2.94
CA GLU A 21 -6.23 -13.73 2.67
C GLU A 21 -6.31 -12.94 3.99
N GLY A 22 -5.82 -11.70 3.97
CA GLY A 22 -5.74 -10.79 5.11
C GLY A 22 -7.03 -10.02 5.40
N VAL A 23 -6.96 -8.71 5.33
CA VAL A 23 -8.08 -7.79 5.59
C VAL A 23 -8.59 -7.24 4.26
N HIS A 24 -9.87 -7.44 3.98
CA HIS A 24 -10.53 -6.89 2.80
C HIS A 24 -11.42 -5.72 3.23
N CYS A 25 -11.18 -4.54 2.68
CA CYS A 25 -12.03 -3.38 2.88
C CYS A 25 -12.92 -3.19 1.65
N LEU A 26 -14.24 -3.26 1.88
CA LEU A 26 -15.24 -3.13 0.82
C LEU A 26 -15.60 -1.67 0.50
N GLY A 27 -15.09 -0.72 1.28
CA GLY A 27 -15.20 0.72 1.09
C GLY A 27 -14.23 1.48 1.99
N THR A 28 -14.61 2.67 2.46
CA THR A 28 -13.90 3.35 3.55
C THR A 28 -13.82 2.43 4.77
N CYS A 29 -12.64 2.23 5.34
CA CYS A 29 -12.44 1.34 6.49
C CYS A 29 -11.28 1.83 7.36
N THR A 30 -11.18 1.32 8.59
CA THR A 30 -10.10 1.68 9.52
C THR A 30 -9.45 0.45 10.17
N PRO A 31 -8.37 -0.10 9.62
CA PRO A 31 -7.48 -0.97 10.36
C PRO A 31 -6.65 -0.16 11.37
N ASP A 32 -6.85 -0.40 12.66
CA ASP A 32 -6.23 0.36 13.76
C ASP A 32 -5.44 -0.56 14.69
N ASN A 33 -4.12 -0.40 14.72
CA ASN A 33 -3.20 -1.29 15.45
C ASN A 33 -3.41 -2.78 15.07
N VAL A 34 -3.35 -3.06 13.76
CA VAL A 34 -3.45 -4.42 13.20
C VAL A 34 -2.07 -4.91 12.76
N TRP A 35 -1.70 -6.12 13.21
CA TRP A 35 -0.40 -6.72 12.95
C TRP A 35 -0.53 -7.98 12.10
N HIS A 36 0.25 -8.08 11.03
CA HIS A 36 0.36 -9.26 10.19
C HIS A 36 1.73 -9.91 10.41
N SER A 37 1.74 -10.98 11.21
CA SER A 37 2.99 -11.68 11.58
C SER A 37 3.65 -12.41 10.41
N ASN A 38 2.87 -12.78 9.39
CA ASN A 38 3.36 -13.35 8.13
C ASN A 38 2.28 -13.17 7.05
N VAL A 39 2.61 -12.43 6.00
CA VAL A 39 1.69 -12.14 4.89
C VAL A 39 1.73 -13.27 3.86
N CYS A 40 0.57 -13.82 3.50
CA CYS A 40 0.48 -14.89 2.51
C CYS A 40 0.49 -14.34 1.07
N GLU A 41 -0.61 -13.69 0.66
CA GLU A 41 -0.69 -12.98 -0.62
C GLU A 41 -0.55 -11.47 -0.38
N ASP A 42 -1.60 -10.86 0.19
CA ASP A 42 -1.67 -9.45 0.58
C ASP A 42 -2.11 -9.34 2.05
N ALA A 43 -1.61 -8.32 2.76
CA ALA A 43 -2.05 -8.06 4.14
C ALA A 43 -3.41 -7.36 4.14
N ILE A 44 -3.57 -6.34 3.30
CA ILE A 44 -4.77 -5.50 3.22
C ILE A 44 -5.12 -5.24 1.75
N THR A 45 -6.35 -5.57 1.37
CA THR A 45 -6.89 -5.37 0.01
C THR A 45 -8.05 -4.37 0.05
N LEU A 46 -7.96 -3.31 -0.75
CA LEU A 46 -9.01 -2.31 -0.90
C LEU A 46 -9.78 -2.56 -2.21
N GLU A 47 -11.01 -3.08 -2.10
CA GLU A 47 -11.81 -3.47 -3.27
C GLU A 47 -12.79 -2.40 -3.75
N GLY A 48 -13.26 -1.56 -2.83
CA GLY A 48 -14.29 -0.56 -3.08
C GLY A 48 -13.78 0.83 -3.46
N THR A 49 -14.67 1.81 -3.29
CA THR A 49 -14.36 3.24 -3.35
C THR A 49 -14.17 3.81 -1.94
N GLY A 50 -13.64 5.02 -1.84
CA GLY A 50 -13.43 5.70 -0.55
C GLY A 50 -11.98 5.62 -0.08
N THR A 51 -11.74 5.89 1.20
CA THR A 51 -10.39 5.97 1.77
C THR A 51 -10.24 4.99 2.93
N ALA A 52 -9.24 4.12 2.86
CA ALA A 52 -8.83 3.35 4.04
C ALA A 52 -7.86 4.14 4.90
N HIS A 53 -8.06 4.11 6.22
CA HIS A 53 -7.19 4.73 7.20
C HIS A 53 -6.49 3.63 8.01
N ILE A 54 -5.24 3.35 7.67
CA ILE A 54 -4.43 2.34 8.37
C ILE A 54 -3.59 3.06 9.40
N ASN A 55 -3.93 2.89 10.67
CA ASN A 55 -3.31 3.63 11.77
C ASN A 55 -2.52 2.66 12.65
N GLY A 56 -1.21 2.86 12.76
CA GLY A 56 -0.35 1.97 13.53
C GLY A 56 -0.30 0.55 12.97
N GLY A 57 0.23 -0.37 13.77
CA GLY A 57 0.37 -1.76 13.38
C GLY A 57 1.58 -2.03 12.48
N GLY A 58 1.57 -3.19 11.84
CA GLY A 58 2.68 -3.56 10.97
C GLY A 58 2.50 -4.87 10.24
N ALA A 59 3.41 -5.15 9.31
CA ALA A 59 3.41 -6.38 8.54
C ALA A 59 4.83 -6.91 8.30
N PHE A 60 4.95 -8.24 8.35
CA PHE A 60 6.19 -8.97 8.13
C PHE A 60 6.04 -9.98 6.97
N HIS A 61 7.14 -10.25 6.28
CA HIS A 61 7.28 -11.36 5.32
C HIS A 61 6.28 -11.31 4.16
N ALA A 62 6.07 -10.13 3.57
CA ALA A 62 5.17 -9.94 2.44
C ALA A 62 5.89 -10.08 1.11
N ALA A 63 5.88 -11.28 0.52
CA ALA A 63 6.67 -11.58 -0.68
C ALA A 63 6.43 -10.62 -1.87
N ASP A 64 5.18 -10.20 -2.10
CA ASP A 64 4.84 -9.24 -3.17
C ASP A 64 4.44 -7.87 -2.62
N LYS A 65 3.34 -7.79 -1.87
CA LYS A 65 2.76 -6.52 -1.42
C LYS A 65 2.04 -6.62 -0.08
N ILE A 66 2.08 -5.54 0.70
CA ILE A 66 1.35 -5.43 1.97
C ILE A 66 -0.07 -4.91 1.70
N VAL A 67 -0.18 -3.75 1.02
CA VAL A 67 -1.46 -3.10 0.72
C VAL A 67 -1.70 -3.04 -0.78
N GLN A 68 -2.82 -3.60 -1.23
CA GLN A 68 -3.24 -3.62 -2.63
C GLN A 68 -4.51 -2.79 -2.83
N LEU A 69 -4.47 -1.84 -3.77
CA LEU A 69 -5.64 -1.03 -4.13
C LEU A 69 -6.23 -1.54 -5.46
N ASN A 70 -7.29 -2.33 -5.39
CA ASN A 70 -7.99 -2.87 -6.55
C ASN A 70 -9.10 -1.91 -7.03
N GLY A 71 -9.90 -1.39 -6.10
CA GLY A 71 -10.97 -0.44 -6.38
C GLY A 71 -10.47 0.97 -6.67
N ALA A 72 -11.37 1.91 -6.99
CA ALA A 72 -11.06 3.33 -7.09
C ALA A 72 -10.97 3.96 -5.69
N SER A 73 -10.04 3.44 -4.89
CA SER A 73 -9.82 3.78 -3.49
C SER A 73 -8.57 4.62 -3.31
N SER A 74 -8.52 5.29 -2.16
CA SER A 74 -7.32 5.91 -1.62
C SER A 74 -6.94 5.23 -0.31
N VAL A 75 -5.69 5.41 0.12
CA VAL A 75 -5.24 4.94 1.42
C VAL A 75 -4.39 6.00 2.10
N ALA A 76 -4.63 6.19 3.40
CA ALA A 76 -3.76 6.93 4.29
C ALA A 76 -3.20 5.96 5.33
N ILE A 77 -1.87 5.83 5.38
CA ILE A 77 -1.15 4.97 6.31
C ILE A 77 -0.30 5.84 7.23
N SER A 78 -0.49 5.69 8.54
CA SER A 78 0.30 6.39 9.56
C SER A 78 0.89 5.44 10.58
N ASP A 79 2.10 5.74 11.06
CA ASP A 79 2.75 5.07 12.19
C ASP A 79 2.93 3.54 12.00
N PHE A 80 3.13 3.12 10.75
CA PHE A 80 3.15 1.71 10.35
C PHE A 80 4.56 1.16 10.22
N TYR A 81 4.75 -0.09 10.67
CA TYR A 81 6.01 -0.83 10.52
C TYR A 81 5.93 -1.89 9.41
N ALA A 82 6.91 -1.92 8.52
CA ALA A 82 7.02 -2.93 7.47
C ALA A 82 8.42 -3.53 7.44
N GLU A 83 8.52 -4.86 7.45
CA GLU A 83 9.79 -5.57 7.36
C GLU A 83 9.69 -6.78 6.44
N ASP A 84 10.73 -7.04 5.66
CA ASP A 84 10.79 -8.14 4.69
C ASP A 84 9.58 -8.15 3.75
N TYR A 85 9.55 -7.19 2.83
CA TYR A 85 8.39 -6.95 1.98
C TYR A 85 8.77 -6.61 0.53
N GLY A 86 7.95 -6.99 -0.43
CA GLY A 86 8.14 -6.63 -1.84
C GLY A 86 7.75 -5.17 -2.13
N LYS A 87 6.56 -4.75 -1.70
CA LYS A 87 6.02 -3.39 -1.86
C LYS A 87 5.09 -3.07 -0.68
N LEU A 88 5.19 -1.88 -0.09
CA LEU A 88 4.26 -1.53 0.98
C LEU A 88 2.86 -1.26 0.40
N VAL A 89 2.74 -0.39 -0.61
CA VAL A 89 1.46 -0.11 -1.26
C VAL A 89 1.57 -0.24 -2.78
N ARG A 90 0.60 -0.91 -3.42
CA ARG A 90 0.49 -0.97 -4.88
C ARG A 90 -0.91 -0.58 -5.35
N SER A 91 -0.98 0.46 -6.17
CA SER A 91 -2.14 0.72 -7.02
C SER A 91 -2.25 -0.37 -8.08
N CYS A 92 -3.37 -1.08 -8.20
CA CYS A 92 -3.46 -2.18 -9.16
C CYS A 92 -3.15 -1.72 -10.58
N GLY A 93 -2.14 -2.33 -11.21
CA GLY A 93 -1.64 -1.85 -12.49
C GLY A 93 -2.28 -2.49 -13.72
N ASN A 94 -2.95 -3.64 -13.55
CA ASN A 94 -3.50 -4.44 -14.65
C ASN A 94 -4.92 -4.95 -14.37
N CYS A 95 -5.60 -4.40 -13.35
CA CYS A 95 -6.97 -4.74 -13.01
C CYS A 95 -7.93 -4.51 -14.18
N LYS A 96 -8.95 -5.36 -14.33
CA LYS A 96 -9.94 -5.23 -15.42
C LYS A 96 -10.67 -3.89 -15.41
N ARG A 97 -11.02 -3.39 -14.21
CA ARG A 97 -11.66 -2.09 -13.99
C ARG A 97 -10.64 -1.02 -13.58
N ASN A 98 -9.54 -0.91 -14.31
CA ASN A 98 -8.56 0.16 -14.09
C ASN A 98 -8.97 1.46 -14.79
N GLY A 99 -8.31 2.57 -14.45
CA GLY A 99 -8.52 3.85 -15.12
C GLY A 99 -8.69 5.03 -14.18
N SER A 100 -9.18 4.76 -12.98
CA SER A 100 -9.42 5.79 -11.96
C SER A 100 -8.13 6.12 -11.20
N PRO A 101 -7.94 7.40 -10.82
CA PRO A 101 -6.81 7.79 -9.97
C PRO A 101 -6.95 7.15 -8.59
N ARG A 102 -5.83 6.71 -8.04
CA ARG A 102 -5.69 6.23 -6.67
C ARG A 102 -4.67 7.08 -5.92
N HIS A 103 -4.98 7.46 -4.68
CA HIS A 103 -4.10 8.27 -3.87
C HIS A 103 -3.56 7.49 -2.67
N ILE A 104 -2.26 7.65 -2.43
CA ILE A 104 -1.54 6.98 -1.35
C ILE A 104 -0.89 8.07 -0.50
N THR A 105 -1.17 8.09 0.80
CA THR A 105 -0.49 8.96 1.75
C THR A 105 0.21 8.09 2.79
N LEU A 106 1.51 8.26 2.95
CA LEU A 106 2.34 7.57 3.93
C LEU A 106 2.93 8.61 4.90
N THR A 107 2.70 8.43 6.18
CA THR A 107 3.21 9.33 7.23
C THR A 107 3.85 8.52 8.34
N ASN A 108 5.09 8.87 8.73
CA ASN A 108 5.80 8.18 9.82
C ASN A 108 5.86 6.65 9.64
N VAL A 109 6.10 6.20 8.40
CA VAL A 109 6.29 4.78 8.09
C VAL A 109 7.75 4.40 8.29
N VAL A 110 7.97 3.27 8.97
CA VAL A 110 9.29 2.65 9.10
C VAL A 110 9.31 1.38 8.26
N ALA A 111 10.12 1.36 7.20
CA ALA A 111 10.18 0.26 6.27
C ALA A 111 11.61 -0.29 6.12
N VAL A 112 11.78 -1.53 6.55
CA VAL A 112 13.07 -2.21 6.71
C VAL A 112 13.14 -3.40 5.76
N ASP A 113 14.32 -3.61 5.16
CA ASP A 113 14.66 -4.81 4.37
C ASP A 113 13.59 -5.21 3.34
N GLY A 114 13.09 -4.23 2.58
CA GLY A 114 12.09 -4.46 1.55
C GLY A 114 12.24 -3.62 0.30
N GLY A 115 11.21 -3.69 -0.55
CA GLY A 115 11.14 -2.96 -1.80
C GLY A 115 10.52 -1.58 -1.65
N VAL A 116 9.69 -1.21 -2.62
CA VAL A 116 9.21 0.18 -2.74
C VAL A 116 8.11 0.51 -1.73
N LEU A 117 8.07 1.74 -1.21
CA LEU A 117 6.95 2.14 -0.36
C LEU A 117 5.64 2.25 -1.15
N CYS A 118 5.67 2.83 -2.35
CA CYS A 118 4.47 2.93 -3.19
C CYS A 118 4.73 2.73 -4.68
N GLY A 119 3.83 2.00 -5.34
CA GLY A 119 3.79 1.83 -6.79
C GLY A 119 2.56 2.49 -7.41
N VAL A 120 2.76 3.55 -8.22
CA VAL A 120 1.70 4.39 -8.81
C VAL A 120 1.60 4.24 -10.33
N ASN A 121 0.39 4.30 -10.89
CA ASN A 121 0.13 4.32 -12.34
C ASN A 121 -0.08 5.76 -12.81
N THR A 122 0.96 6.39 -13.37
CA THR A 122 0.92 7.84 -13.64
C THR A 122 -0.06 8.23 -14.74
N ASN A 123 -0.33 7.33 -15.68
CA ASN A 123 -1.31 7.54 -16.75
C ASN A 123 -2.77 7.53 -16.28
N TYR A 124 -3.03 7.11 -15.03
CA TYR A 124 -4.35 7.19 -14.41
C TYR A 124 -4.45 8.34 -13.39
N GLY A 125 -3.37 9.12 -13.21
CA GLY A 125 -3.36 10.25 -12.28
C GLY A 125 -3.10 9.85 -10.83
N ASP A 126 -2.57 8.64 -10.59
CA ASP A 126 -2.18 8.21 -9.25
C ASP A 126 -1.14 9.15 -8.63
N VAL A 127 -1.30 9.44 -7.34
CA VAL A 127 -0.34 10.24 -6.57
C VAL A 127 0.00 9.51 -5.28
N CYS A 128 1.29 9.41 -4.99
CA CYS A 128 1.81 8.96 -3.71
C CYS A 128 2.52 10.13 -3.00
N THR A 129 2.09 10.41 -1.78
CA THR A 129 2.70 11.40 -0.89
C THR A 129 3.34 10.69 0.29
N ILE A 130 4.62 10.94 0.52
CA ILE A 130 5.43 10.32 1.57
C ILE A 130 5.94 11.41 2.49
N ASN A 131 5.63 11.32 3.78
CA ASN A 131 6.01 12.30 4.80
C ASN A 131 6.73 11.59 5.95
N ASN A 132 7.88 12.12 6.36
CA ASN A 132 8.61 11.68 7.56
C ASN A 132 8.77 10.15 7.65
N SER A 133 8.98 9.48 6.53
CA SER A 133 9.03 8.01 6.45
C SER A 133 10.41 7.55 6.00
N CYS A 134 10.83 6.38 6.46
CA CYS A 134 12.14 5.84 6.12
C CYS A 134 12.04 4.59 5.25
N GLN A 135 13.00 4.43 4.33
CA GLN A 135 13.22 3.21 3.57
C GLN A 135 14.72 3.05 3.37
N ARG A 136 15.31 1.99 3.94
CA ARG A 136 16.78 1.84 4.10
C ARG A 136 17.57 1.95 2.79
N GLU A 137 17.03 1.42 1.70
CA GLU A 137 17.69 1.44 0.37
C GLU A 137 17.29 2.66 -0.48
N GLY A 138 16.44 3.56 0.03
CA GLY A 138 15.91 4.71 -0.71
C GLY A 138 14.88 4.36 -1.78
N LYS A 139 14.28 3.16 -1.71
CA LYS A 139 13.20 2.71 -2.61
C LYS A 139 11.87 3.36 -2.19
N PHE A 140 11.75 4.68 -2.33
CA PHE A 140 10.55 5.39 -1.88
C PHE A 140 9.33 5.09 -2.77
N CYS A 141 9.49 5.17 -4.09
CA CYS A 141 8.37 4.95 -5.00
C CYS A 141 8.82 4.45 -6.37
N THR A 142 7.90 3.82 -7.09
CA THR A 142 8.08 3.44 -8.49
C THR A 142 6.84 3.81 -9.30
N ARG A 143 7.09 4.28 -10.51
CA ARG A 143 6.08 4.80 -11.44
C ARG A 143 5.89 3.81 -12.58
N PHE A 144 4.64 3.52 -12.90
CA PHE A 144 4.23 2.56 -13.91
C PHE A 144 3.27 3.19 -14.93
N LYS A 145 3.18 2.57 -16.10
CA LYS A 145 2.08 2.75 -17.03
C LYS A 145 1.07 1.61 -16.84
N GLY A 146 -0.01 1.91 -16.13
CA GLY A 146 -1.12 0.99 -15.89
C GLY A 146 -1.88 0.65 -17.17
N ASN A 147 -2.54 -0.49 -17.15
CA ASN A 147 -3.40 -1.03 -18.21
C ASN A 147 -4.62 -1.73 -17.60
N ASN A 148 -5.51 -2.23 -18.45
CA ASN A 148 -6.71 -2.97 -18.08
C ASN A 148 -6.84 -4.32 -18.82
N ASN A 149 -5.74 -4.84 -19.36
CA ASN A 149 -5.73 -6.04 -20.19
C ASN A 149 -5.04 -7.24 -19.51
N GLY A 150 -4.75 -7.14 -18.21
CA GLY A 150 -4.12 -8.19 -17.42
C GLY A 150 -2.61 -8.34 -17.62
N LYS A 151 -1.99 -7.62 -18.56
CA LYS A 151 -0.53 -7.69 -18.77
C LYS A 151 0.20 -6.94 -17.66
N GLU A 152 1.41 -7.39 -17.34
CA GLU A 152 2.25 -6.69 -16.36
C GLU A 152 2.48 -5.21 -16.77
N PRO A 153 2.24 -4.25 -15.87
CA PRO A 153 2.43 -2.83 -16.15
C PRO A 153 3.89 -2.51 -16.41
N ALA A 154 4.16 -1.70 -17.45
CA ALA A 154 5.51 -1.26 -17.74
C ALA A 154 5.99 -0.28 -16.65
N LYS A 155 7.18 -0.54 -16.09
CA LYS A 155 7.88 0.42 -15.22
C LYS A 155 8.40 1.58 -16.09
N ILE A 156 8.13 2.81 -15.66
CA ILE A 156 8.52 4.03 -16.39
C ILE A 156 9.46 4.94 -15.59
N GLY A 157 9.59 4.73 -14.28
CA GLY A 157 10.52 5.52 -13.45
C GLY A 157 10.60 5.03 -12.01
N SER A 158 11.64 5.46 -11.29
CA SER A 158 11.81 5.18 -9.85
C SER A 158 12.10 6.46 -9.09
N GLY A 159 11.78 6.51 -7.81
CA GLY A 159 12.02 7.65 -6.93
C GLY A 159 11.05 8.82 -7.14
N PRO A 160 11.09 9.81 -6.21
CA PRO A 160 10.23 10.99 -6.25
C PRO A 160 10.42 11.81 -7.51
N ASP A 161 9.32 12.38 -8.01
CA ASP A 161 9.30 13.26 -9.18
C ASP A 161 8.53 14.56 -8.95
N ASN A 162 8.11 14.80 -7.71
CA ASN A 162 7.35 15.98 -7.28
C ASN A 162 6.01 16.16 -8.01
N GLN A 163 5.49 15.10 -8.64
CA GLN A 163 4.20 15.13 -9.33
C GLN A 163 3.35 13.90 -8.95
N SER A 164 3.80 12.71 -9.33
CA SER A 164 3.13 11.45 -9.05
C SER A 164 3.69 10.76 -7.81
N CYS A 165 4.92 11.10 -7.43
CA CYS A 165 5.53 10.74 -6.18
C CYS A 165 6.18 11.95 -5.53
N ILE A 166 5.62 12.36 -4.40
CA ILE A 166 6.01 13.54 -3.63
C ILE A 166 6.55 13.02 -2.29
N ALA A 167 7.79 13.33 -1.96
CA ALA A 167 8.42 12.90 -0.72
C ALA A 167 8.99 14.09 0.05
N THR A 168 8.64 14.19 1.33
CA THR A 168 9.18 15.17 2.26
C THR A 168 9.61 14.49 3.55
N GLY A 169 10.75 14.91 4.14
CA GLY A 169 11.27 14.31 5.36
C GLY A 169 11.66 12.83 5.23
N GLN A 170 11.86 12.33 4.02
CA GLN A 170 12.22 10.93 3.77
C GLN A 170 13.65 10.62 4.21
N SER A 171 13.85 9.43 4.78
CA SER A 171 15.15 8.99 5.32
C SER A 171 15.55 7.61 4.82
N LYS A 172 16.86 7.34 4.79
CA LYS A 172 17.42 5.98 4.65
C LYS A 172 17.85 5.38 5.99
N SER A 173 17.81 6.17 7.05
CA SER A 173 17.98 5.69 8.41
C SER A 173 16.62 5.25 8.94
N CYS A 174 16.43 3.94 8.95
CA CYS A 174 15.47 3.18 9.74
C CYS A 174 16.31 2.43 10.78
#